data_AF-A0A961VIU1-F1
#
_entry.id   AF-A0A961VIU1-F1
#
_cell.length_a   1.000
_cell.length_b   1.000
_cell.length_c   1.000
_cell.angle_alpha   90.00
_cell.angle_beta   90.00
_cell.angle_gamma   90.00
#
_symmetry.space_group_name_H-M   'P 1'
#
loop_
_entity.id
_entity.type
_entity.pdbx_description
1 polymer ?
#
loop_
_entity_poly.entity_id
_entity_poly.type
_entity_poly.pdbx_seq_one_letter_code
_entity_poly.pdbx_strand_id
1 'polypeptide(L)' 'MGDDFTVPLCRKHHRDLHDSGNESSWWHALGIEPLKIARELWEESRDRRRAAE' A
#
# COMPACT_ATOMS: atom_id res chain seq x y z
N MET A 1 9.79 7.32 -9.37
CA MET A 1 8.48 7.21 -8.69
C MET A 1 7.76 6.07 -9.36
N GLY A 2 7.66 4.91 -8.72
CA GLY A 2 7.00 3.74 -9.29
C GLY A 2 5.94 3.27 -8.31
N ASP A 3 4.73 3.00 -8.80
CA ASP A 3 3.58 2.53 -8.02
C ASP A 3 3.75 1.08 -7.52
N ASP A 4 4.88 0.48 -7.87
CA ASP A 4 5.37 -0.83 -7.45
C ASP A 4 5.50 -0.99 -5.92
N PHE A 5 5.69 0.11 -5.18
CA PHE A 5 5.80 0.10 -3.72
C PHE A 5 4.63 0.85 -3.08
N THR A 6 3.42 0.33 -3.25
CA THR A 6 2.19 0.94 -2.74
C THR A 6 1.30 -0.08 -2.03
N VAL A 7 0.46 0.40 -1.11
CA VAL A 7 -0.61 -0.40 -0.51
C VAL A 7 -1.88 -0.16 -1.34
N PRO A 8 -2.43 -1.18 -2.03
CA PRO A 8 -3.62 -1.01 -2.83
C PRO A 8 -4.84 -0.74 -1.94
N LEU A 9 -5.52 0.38 -2.19
CA LEU A 9 -6.75 0.76 -1.50
C LEU A 9 -7.96 0.58 -2.42
N CYS A 10 -9.10 0.23 -1.83
CA CYS A 10 -10.37 0.27 -2.57
C CYS A 10 -10.78 1.73 -2.83
N ARG A 11 -11.61 1.96 -3.85
CA ARG A 11 -12.03 3.31 -4.28
C ARG A 11 -12.53 4.21 -3.13
N LYS A 12 -13.26 3.62 -2.17
CA LYS A 12 -13.79 4.34 -1.00
C LYS A 12 -12.64 4.84 -0.12
N HIS A 13 -11.78 3.93 0.35
CA HIS A 13 -10.67 4.29 1.23
C HIS A 13 -9.63 5.15 0.53
N HIS A 14 -9.43 4.97 -0.77
CA HIS A 14 -8.56 5.84 -1.57
C HIS A 14 -9.09 7.28 -1.60
N ARG A 15 -10.42 7.45 -1.69
CA ARG A 15 -11.04 8.79 -1.61
C ARG A 15 -10.96 9.36 -0.20
N ASP A 16 -11.22 8.56 0.82
CA ASP A 16 -11.08 8.99 2.22
C ASP A 16 -9.62 9.43 2.53
N LEU A 17 -8.63 8.73 1.99
CA LEU A 17 -7.22 9.10 2.08
C LEU A 17 -6.94 10.47 1.43
N HIS A 18 -7.46 10.69 0.21
CA HIS A 18 -7.34 11.97 -0.48
C HIS A 18 -8.04 13.11 0.26
N ASP A 19 -9.25 12.88 0.78
CA ASP A 19 -10.00 13.88 1.54
C ASP A 19 -9.32 14.19 2.89
N SER A 20 -8.62 13.22 3.49
CA SER A 20 -7.86 13.44 4.73
C SER A 20 -6.60 14.29 4.55
N GLY A 21 -6.01 14.34 3.35
CA GLY A 21 -4.84 15.16 3.00
C GLY A 21 -3.52 14.81 3.69
N ASN A 22 -3.53 14.00 4.75
CA ASN A 22 -2.37 13.54 5.50
C ASN A 22 -2.39 12.01 5.60
N GLU A 23 -1.68 11.37 4.67
CA GLU A 23 -1.67 9.92 4.53
C GLU A 23 -1.18 9.23 5.80
N SER A 24 -0.07 9.69 6.38
CA SER A 24 0.51 9.10 7.59
C SER A 24 -0.50 9.08 8.75
N SER A 25 -1.21 10.20 8.97
CA SER A 25 -2.20 10.29 10.06
C SER A 25 -3.40 9.40 9.81
N TRP A 26 -3.84 9.27 8.55
CA TRP A 26 -4.93 8.37 8.17
C TRP A 26 -4.57 6.90 8.43
N TRP A 27 -3.36 6.47 8.05
CA TRP A 27 -2.87 5.13 8.34
C TRP A 27 -2.72 4.86 9.84
N HIS A 28 -2.20 5.82 10.60
CA HIS A 28 -2.10 5.73 12.06
C HIS A 28 -3.48 5.63 12.72
N ALA A 29 -4.48 6.37 12.23
CA ALA A 29 -5.85 6.31 12.76
C ALA A 29 -6.49 4.93 12.53
N LEU A 30 -6.09 4.21 11.48
CA LEU A 30 -6.51 2.84 11.21
C LEU A 30 -5.65 1.78 11.93
N GLY A 31 -4.56 2.19 12.59
CA GLY A 31 -3.60 1.28 13.21
C GLY A 31 -2.81 0.42 12.21
N ILE A 32 -2.67 0.90 10.98
CA ILE A 32 -2.02 0.19 9.88
C ILE A 32 -0.63 0.77 9.63
N GLU A 33 0.37 -0.09 9.46
CA GLU A 33 1.72 0.29 9.04
C GLU A 33 1.90 0.10 7.52
N PRO A 34 1.66 1.13 6.69
CA PRO A 34 1.61 0.97 5.23
C PRO A 34 2.94 0.54 4.62
N LEU A 35 4.06 0.99 5.20
CA LEU A 35 5.40 0.63 4.72
C LEU A 35 5.72 -0.85 4.92
N LYS A 36 5.22 -1.46 6.00
CA LYS A 36 5.39 -2.88 6.26
C LYS A 36 4.62 -3.69 5.23
N ILE A 37 3.35 -3.35 5.00
CA ILE A 37 2.48 -4.02 4.03
C ILE A 37 3.01 -3.85 2.61
N ALA A 38 3.40 -2.63 2.22
CA ALA A 38 3.97 -2.36 0.89
C ALA A 38 5.23 -3.21 0.63
N ARG A 39 6.08 -3.40 1.64
CA ARG A 39 7.26 -4.26 1.55
C ARG A 39 6.89 -5.73 1.36
N GLU A 40 5.99 -6.25 2.18
CA GLU A 40 5.54 -7.65 2.08
C GLU A 40 4.94 -7.93 0.69
N LEU A 41 4.05 -7.05 0.21
CA LEU A 41 3.46 -7.16 -1.13
C LEU A 41 4.51 -7.06 -2.25
N TRP A 42 5.51 -6.20 -2.08
CA TRP A 42 6.60 -6.05 -3.03
C TRP A 42 7.46 -7.32 -3.12
N GLU A 43 7.81 -7.90 -1.99
CA GLU A 43 8.56 -9.15 -1.91
C GLU A 43 7.76 -10.31 -2.54
N GLU A 44 6.49 -10.46 -2.16
CA GLU A 44 5.59 -11.45 -2.75
C GLU A 44 5.44 -11.30 -4.27
N SER A 45 5.30 -10.07 -4.77
CA SER A 45 5.21 -9.78 -6.20
C SER A 45 6.45 -10.26 -6.95
N ARG A 46 7.64 -10.09 -6.37
CA ARG A 46 8.91 -10.52 -6.98
C ARG A 46 9.06 -12.04 -6.96
N ASP A 47 8.64 -12.69 -5.88
CA ASP A 47 8.67 -14.16 -5.78
C ASP A 47 7.67 -14.79 -6.75
N ARG A 48 6.47 -14.22 -6.89
CA ARG A 48 5.49 -14.64 -7.91
C ARG A 48 6.01 -14.47 -9.32
N ARG A 49 6.69 -13.35 -9.62
CA ARG A 49 7.31 -13.12 -10.93
C ARG A 49 8.38 -14.16 -11.23
N ARG A 50 9.23 -14.49 -10.25
CA ARG A 50 10.26 -15.55 -10.39
C ARG A 50 9.67 -16.95 -10.54
N ALA A 51 8.53 -17.24 -9.92
CA ALA A 51 7.88 -18.54 -10.01
C ALA A 51 7.10 -18.76 -11.31
N ALA A 52 6.81 -17.68 -12.06
CA ALA A 52 6.13 -17.72 -13.35
C ALA A 52 7.10 -17.81 -14.55
N GLU A 53 8.41 -17.77 -14.29
CA GLU A 53 9.51 -17.98 -15.26
C GLU A 53 9.93 -19.45 -15.30
#